data_AF-A0A8C9X8A7-F1
#
_entry.id   AF-A0A8C9X8A7-F1
#
_cell.length_a   1.000
_cell.length_b   1.000
_cell.length_c   1.000
_cell.angle_alpha   90.00
_cell.angle_beta   90.00
_cell.angle_gamma   90.00
#
_symmetry.space_group_name_H-M   'P 1'
#
loop_
_entity.id
_entity.type
_entity.pdbx_description
1 polymer ?
#
loop_
_entity_poly.entity_id
_entity_poly.type
_entity_poly.pdbx_seq_one_letter_code
_entity_poly.pdbx_strand_id
1 'polypeptide(L)'
;MRNTLLRMLAALMCVLAACADVTPVQDFDLQKMAGKWYVVGFATNAPWFVNHKAGMKMGTAVLVPTAGGDMDLSYANLNADGTCWRMTHLAKKTDTPGRFTFHSQVWNNDNDMRIVDVLYNEYALVHTIKTKDGVSEVLNKLYSKSGSVTPQQPVLCPWGKATVC
;
A
#
# COMPACT_ATOMS: atom_id res chain seq x y z
N MET A 1 -35.66 -17.05 -24.24
CA MET A 1 -34.74 -15.96 -24.67
C MET A 1 -34.39 -14.99 -23.55
N ARG A 2 -35.36 -14.46 -22.77
CA ARG A 2 -35.11 -13.51 -21.66
C ARG A 2 -34.23 -14.06 -20.52
N ASN A 3 -34.45 -15.30 -20.07
CA ASN A 3 -33.62 -15.93 -19.02
C ASN A 3 -32.18 -16.24 -19.47
N THR A 4 -31.98 -16.55 -20.74
CA THR A 4 -30.65 -16.85 -21.30
C THR A 4 -29.79 -15.59 -21.42
N LEU A 5 -30.40 -14.46 -21.82
CA LEU A 5 -29.77 -13.14 -21.82
C LEU A 5 -29.39 -12.70 -20.40
N LEU A 6 -30.28 -12.83 -19.42
CA LEU A 6 -29.99 -12.48 -18.02
C LEU A 6 -28.81 -13.28 -17.45
N ARG A 7 -28.73 -14.59 -17.77
CA ARG A 7 -27.63 -15.46 -17.34
C ARG A 7 -26.30 -15.09 -18.00
N MET A 8 -26.31 -14.73 -19.29
CA MET A 8 -25.10 -14.26 -19.97
C MET A 8 -24.63 -12.92 -19.44
N LEU A 9 -25.55 -11.97 -19.17
CA LEU A 9 -25.23 -10.68 -18.54
C LEU A 9 -24.66 -10.86 -17.12
N ALA A 10 -25.24 -11.75 -16.33
CA ALA A 10 -24.74 -12.07 -15.00
C ALA A 10 -23.35 -12.72 -15.05
N ALA A 11 -23.14 -13.68 -15.96
CA ALA A 11 -21.84 -14.30 -16.16
C ALA A 11 -20.78 -13.28 -16.63
N LEU A 12 -21.13 -12.40 -17.57
CA LEU A 12 -20.24 -11.35 -18.06
C LEU A 12 -19.88 -10.35 -16.96
N MET A 13 -20.85 -9.93 -16.15
CA MET A 13 -20.59 -9.10 -14.97
C MET A 13 -19.70 -9.80 -13.94
N CYS A 14 -19.89 -11.10 -13.69
CA CYS A 14 -19.01 -11.88 -12.81
C CYS A 14 -17.58 -11.97 -13.35
N VAL A 15 -17.40 -12.15 -14.66
CA VAL A 15 -16.06 -12.16 -15.29
C VAL A 15 -15.40 -10.79 -15.21
N LEU A 16 -16.15 -9.70 -15.49
CA LEU A 16 -15.64 -8.33 -15.35
C LEU A 16 -15.27 -8.00 -13.90
N ALA A 17 -16.06 -8.45 -12.93
CA ALA A 17 -15.76 -8.29 -11.51
C ALA A 17 -14.52 -9.09 -11.05
N ALA A 18 -14.26 -10.24 -11.66
CA ALA A 18 -13.08 -11.07 -11.37
C ALA A 18 -11.77 -10.49 -11.96
N CYS A 19 -11.87 -9.58 -12.93
CA CYS A 19 -10.74 -8.90 -13.57
C CYS A 19 -10.59 -7.42 -13.16
N ALA A 20 -11.18 -7.01 -12.03
CA ALA A 20 -11.07 -5.64 -11.55
C ALA A 20 -9.61 -5.32 -11.18
N ASP A 21 -8.94 -4.55 -12.04
CA ASP A 21 -7.63 -3.98 -11.75
C ASP A 21 -7.78 -2.94 -10.62
N VAL A 22 -6.84 -2.92 -9.68
CA VAL A 22 -6.88 -2.00 -8.55
C VAL A 22 -6.42 -0.62 -9.02
N THR A 23 -7.35 0.28 -9.28
CA THR A 23 -7.02 1.63 -9.77
C THR A 23 -6.70 2.58 -8.62
N PRO A 24 -5.79 3.56 -8.83
CA PRO A 24 -5.60 4.64 -7.87
C PRO A 24 -6.86 5.50 -7.68
N VAL A 25 -6.89 6.24 -6.57
CA VAL A 25 -7.89 7.26 -6.26
C VAL A 25 -7.93 8.33 -7.36
N GLN A 26 -9.12 8.81 -7.68
CA GLN A 26 -9.29 9.93 -8.61
C GLN A 26 -8.77 11.24 -7.99
N ASP A 27 -8.36 12.18 -8.85
CA ASP A 27 -7.90 13.51 -8.45
C ASP A 27 -6.79 13.50 -7.37
N PHE A 28 -5.90 12.51 -7.47
CA PHE A 28 -4.78 12.34 -6.55
C PHE A 28 -3.85 13.57 -6.53
N ASP A 29 -3.57 14.07 -5.33
CA ASP A 29 -2.70 15.21 -5.06
C ASP A 29 -1.46 14.75 -4.30
N LEU A 30 -0.34 14.63 -5.02
CA LEU A 30 0.93 14.20 -4.45
C LEU A 30 1.44 15.16 -3.36
N GLN A 31 1.18 16.46 -3.48
CA GLN A 31 1.68 17.44 -2.51
C GLN A 31 1.01 17.24 -1.15
N LYS A 32 -0.30 16.94 -1.15
CA LYS A 32 -1.06 16.65 0.08
C LYS A 32 -0.65 15.32 0.73
N MET A 33 -0.03 14.41 -0.03
CA MET A 33 0.53 13.17 0.54
C MET A 33 1.82 13.36 1.32
N ALA A 34 2.47 14.52 1.22
CA ALA A 34 3.77 14.75 1.82
C ALA A 34 3.81 14.52 3.35
N GLY A 35 4.99 14.16 3.83
CA GLY A 35 5.31 14.03 5.24
C GLY A 35 5.27 12.60 5.78
N LYS A 36 5.30 12.49 7.11
CA LYS A 36 5.33 11.21 7.83
C LYS A 36 3.94 10.59 7.92
N TRP A 37 3.90 9.27 7.75
CA TRP A 37 2.76 8.39 7.90
C TRP A 37 3.14 7.19 8.77
N TYR A 38 2.20 6.71 9.57
CA TYR A 38 2.33 5.49 10.36
C TYR A 38 1.71 4.32 9.59
N VAL A 39 2.43 3.21 9.46
CA VAL A 39 1.93 1.99 8.82
C VAL A 39 1.23 1.15 9.88
N VAL A 40 -0.06 1.39 10.03
CA VAL A 40 -0.93 0.88 11.11
C VAL A 40 -1.70 -0.39 10.71
N GLY A 41 -1.63 -0.81 9.45
CA GLY A 41 -2.25 -2.04 8.97
C GLY A 41 -1.47 -2.62 7.81
N PHE A 42 -1.39 -3.95 7.74
CA PHE A 42 -0.65 -4.65 6.71
C PHE A 42 -1.29 -6.00 6.38
N ALA A 43 -1.64 -6.20 5.11
CA ALA A 43 -2.21 -7.43 4.59
C ALA A 43 -1.48 -7.81 3.29
N THR A 44 -1.01 -9.05 3.19
CA THR A 44 -0.25 -9.51 2.03
C THR A 44 -0.42 -11.01 1.80
N ASN A 45 -0.29 -11.45 0.55
CA ASN A 45 -0.23 -12.87 0.19
C ASN A 45 1.21 -13.43 0.19
N ALA A 46 2.21 -12.61 0.54
CA ALA A 46 3.60 -13.01 0.57
C ALA A 46 3.85 -14.11 1.62
N PRO A 47 4.39 -15.28 1.25
CA PRO A 47 4.60 -16.39 2.20
C PRO A 47 5.45 -16.01 3.40
N TRP A 48 6.43 -15.11 3.23
CA TRP A 48 7.29 -14.64 4.32
C TRP A 48 6.46 -14.03 5.46
N PHE A 49 5.36 -13.35 5.15
CA PHE A 49 4.54 -12.64 6.13
C PHE A 49 3.90 -13.58 7.16
N VAL A 50 3.50 -14.79 6.75
CA VAL A 50 2.86 -15.77 7.63
C VAL A 50 3.74 -16.06 8.86
N ASN A 51 5.06 -16.17 8.64
CA ASN A 51 6.02 -16.52 9.67
C ASN A 51 6.53 -15.32 10.49
N HIS A 52 6.31 -14.09 10.01
CA HIS A 52 6.90 -12.89 10.62
C HIS A 52 5.86 -11.94 11.23
N LYS A 53 4.57 -12.06 10.87
CA LYS A 53 3.50 -11.15 11.30
C LYS A 53 3.42 -10.93 12.82
N ALA A 54 3.73 -11.96 13.62
CA ALA A 54 3.68 -11.87 15.09
C ALA A 54 4.77 -10.96 15.68
N GLY A 55 5.92 -10.87 15.01
CA GLY A 55 7.04 -10.02 15.44
C GLY A 55 7.04 -8.63 14.83
N MET A 56 6.24 -8.40 13.79
CA MET A 56 6.18 -7.10 13.13
C MET A 56 5.74 -6.01 14.10
N LYS A 57 6.33 -4.83 13.95
CA LYS A 57 5.95 -3.61 14.69
C LYS A 57 5.42 -2.59 13.72
N MET A 58 4.72 -1.58 14.24
CA MET A 58 4.31 -0.43 13.46
C MET A 58 5.54 0.20 12.80
N GLY A 59 5.49 0.34 11.49
CA GLY A 59 6.51 1.04 10.71
C GLY A 59 6.10 2.48 10.44
N THR A 60 7.00 3.24 9.84
CA THR A 60 6.69 4.58 9.33
C THR A 60 7.10 4.70 7.87
N ALA A 61 6.36 5.53 7.14
CA ALA A 61 6.64 5.90 5.76
C ALA A 61 6.74 7.43 5.69
N VAL A 62 7.80 7.96 5.10
CA VAL A 62 7.95 9.40 4.82
C VAL A 62 7.93 9.57 3.31
N LEU A 63 6.98 10.37 2.85
CA LEU A 63 6.76 10.65 1.43
C LEU A 63 7.17 12.10 1.16
N VAL A 64 8.11 12.30 0.24
CA VAL A 64 8.60 13.63 -0.14
C VAL A 64 8.42 13.81 -1.66
N PRO A 65 7.46 14.63 -2.08
CA PRO A 65 7.30 14.97 -3.50
C PRO A 65 8.54 15.67 -4.06
N THR A 66 8.93 15.31 -5.27
CA THR A 66 10.00 15.97 -6.02
C THR A 66 9.43 17.01 -6.97
N ALA A 67 10.26 17.96 -7.42
CA ALA A 67 9.86 18.95 -8.43
C ALA A 67 9.43 18.31 -9.77
N GLY A 68 9.95 17.12 -10.09
CA GLY A 68 9.60 16.37 -11.31
C GLY A 68 8.28 15.60 -11.21
N GLY A 69 7.64 15.56 -10.04
CA GLY A 69 6.43 14.79 -9.78
C GLY A 69 6.69 13.33 -9.36
N ASP A 70 7.95 12.90 -9.28
CA ASP A 70 8.35 11.67 -8.59
C ASP A 70 8.22 11.85 -7.07
N MET A 71 8.41 10.78 -6.30
CA MET A 71 8.31 10.77 -4.85
C MET A 71 9.50 10.03 -4.21
N ASP A 72 10.25 10.70 -3.34
CA ASP A 72 11.17 10.04 -2.43
C ASP A 72 10.37 9.36 -1.31
N LEU A 73 10.54 8.05 -1.20
CA LEU A 73 9.79 7.18 -0.31
C LEU A 73 10.76 6.50 0.65
N SER A 74 10.71 6.89 1.92
CA SER A 74 11.50 6.26 2.99
C SER A 74 10.61 5.44 3.91
N TYR A 75 11.02 4.22 4.21
CA TYR A 75 10.42 3.41 5.27
C TYR A 75 11.38 3.23 6.44
N ALA A 76 10.82 3.18 7.65
CA ALA A 76 11.55 2.81 8.85
C ALA A 76 10.76 1.79 9.67
N ASN A 77 11.44 0.77 10.19
CA ASN A 77 10.87 -0.24 11.07
C ASN A 77 11.77 -0.43 12.29
N LEU A 78 11.16 -0.70 13.44
CA LEU A 78 11.87 -1.06 14.66
C LEU A 78 12.23 -2.55 14.61
N ASN A 79 13.50 -2.87 14.75
CA ASN A 79 14.00 -4.23 14.89
C ASN A 79 13.72 -4.75 16.31
N ALA A 80 13.81 -6.08 16.48
CA ALA A 80 13.61 -6.72 17.78
C ALA A 80 14.63 -6.28 18.84
N ASP A 81 15.83 -5.87 18.42
CA ASP A 81 16.91 -5.35 19.28
C ASP A 81 16.77 -3.85 19.61
N GLY A 82 15.70 -3.20 19.15
CA GLY A 82 15.44 -1.77 19.35
C GLY A 82 16.14 -0.84 18.36
N THR A 83 16.94 -1.37 17.41
CA THR A 83 17.54 -0.56 16.35
C THR A 83 16.54 -0.22 15.26
N CYS A 84 16.81 0.85 14.49
CA CYS A 84 15.95 1.27 13.38
C CYS A 84 16.51 0.79 12.04
N TRP A 85 15.78 -0.11 11.39
CA TRP A 85 16.01 -0.45 10.00
C TRP A 85 15.33 0.58 9.09
N ARG A 86 16.04 1.02 8.03
CA ARG A 86 15.55 2.02 7.08
C ARG A 86 15.83 1.60 5.64
N MET A 87 14.94 2.00 4.74
CA MET A 87 15.10 1.87 3.28
C MET A 87 14.54 3.11 2.60
N THR A 88 15.12 3.52 1.48
CA THR A 88 14.63 4.64 0.67
C THR A 88 14.57 4.23 -0.80
N HIS A 89 13.54 4.71 -1.50
CA HIS A 89 13.32 4.51 -2.92
C HIS A 89 12.93 5.83 -3.57
N LEU A 90 13.37 6.04 -4.80
CA LEU A 90 12.78 7.05 -5.68
C LEU A 90 11.64 6.40 -6.46
N ALA A 91 10.41 6.69 -6.05
CA ALA A 91 9.19 6.24 -6.70
C ALA A 91 8.89 7.13 -7.91
N LYS A 92 9.03 6.55 -9.10
CA LYS A 92 8.81 7.23 -10.39
C LYS A 92 7.33 7.38 -10.66
N LYS A 93 6.90 8.58 -11.03
CA LYS A 93 5.53 8.81 -11.45
C LYS A 93 5.22 8.02 -12.73
N THR A 94 3.95 7.73 -12.92
CA THR A 94 3.43 7.19 -14.18
C THR A 94 2.46 8.19 -14.81
N ASP A 95 1.93 7.87 -15.99
CA ASP A 95 0.87 8.66 -16.62
C ASP A 95 -0.45 8.61 -15.84
N THR A 96 -0.59 7.68 -14.88
CA THR A 96 -1.75 7.57 -14.00
C THR A 96 -1.43 8.24 -12.65
N PRO A 97 -2.11 9.35 -12.28
CA PRO A 97 -1.96 9.96 -10.97
C PRO A 97 -2.20 8.96 -9.83
N GLY A 98 -1.40 9.03 -8.77
CA GLY A 98 -1.49 8.11 -7.64
C GLY A 98 -0.87 6.74 -7.87
N ARG A 99 -0.32 6.46 -9.06
CA ARG A 99 0.48 5.28 -9.36
C ARG A 99 1.95 5.62 -9.57
N PHE A 100 2.81 4.86 -8.89
CA PHE A 100 4.25 5.01 -8.89
C PHE A 100 4.94 3.67 -9.09
N THR A 101 6.11 3.67 -9.73
CA THR A 101 6.95 2.47 -9.87
C THR A 101 8.34 2.68 -9.30
N PHE A 102 8.93 1.64 -8.69
CA PHE A 102 10.31 1.68 -8.25
C PHE A 102 10.95 0.31 -8.16
N HIS A 103 12.27 0.29 -8.32
CA HIS A 103 13.07 -0.89 -8.04
C HIS A 103 13.63 -0.83 -6.60
N SER A 104 13.43 -1.90 -5.85
CA SER A 104 14.01 -2.05 -4.52
C SER A 104 15.33 -2.79 -4.58
N GLN A 105 16.44 -2.06 -4.53
CA GLN A 105 17.81 -2.62 -4.53
C GLN A 105 18.03 -3.65 -3.40
N VAL A 106 17.46 -3.38 -2.20
CA VAL A 106 17.60 -4.27 -1.02
C VAL A 106 16.98 -5.64 -1.23
N TRP A 107 15.89 -5.70 -2.00
CA TRP A 107 15.11 -6.93 -2.20
C TRP A 107 15.23 -7.51 -3.62
N ASN A 108 15.89 -6.75 -4.50
CA ASN A 108 15.99 -6.98 -5.94
C ASN A 108 14.62 -7.31 -6.56
N ASN A 109 13.68 -6.37 -6.45
CA ASN A 109 12.33 -6.51 -6.99
C ASN A 109 11.76 -5.19 -7.50
N ASP A 110 10.83 -5.29 -8.44
CA ASP A 110 10.10 -4.16 -8.99
C ASP A 110 8.77 -3.99 -8.25
N ASN A 111 8.37 -2.75 -8.04
CA ASN A 111 7.20 -2.40 -7.23
C ASN A 111 6.29 -1.47 -8.05
N ASP A 112 5.02 -1.83 -8.18
CA ASP A 112 3.93 -1.00 -8.69
C ASP A 112 3.06 -0.58 -7.51
N MET A 113 3.25 0.65 -7.03
CA MET A 113 2.58 1.23 -5.87
C MET A 113 1.44 2.14 -6.31
N ARG A 114 0.26 1.94 -5.70
CA ARG A 114 -0.98 2.66 -6.03
C ARG A 114 -1.63 3.16 -4.76
N ILE A 115 -1.97 4.45 -4.73
CA ILE A 115 -2.78 5.05 -3.67
C ILE A 115 -4.24 4.84 -4.04
N VAL A 116 -4.90 3.87 -3.42
CA VAL A 116 -6.25 3.40 -3.81
C VAL A 116 -7.35 4.26 -3.18
N ASP A 117 -7.10 4.73 -1.97
CA ASP A 117 -8.01 5.62 -1.25
C ASP A 117 -7.19 6.51 -0.30
N VAL A 118 -7.65 7.74 -0.08
CA VAL A 118 -6.94 8.70 0.76
C VAL A 118 -7.85 9.79 1.29
N LEU A 119 -7.74 10.02 2.60
CA LEU A 119 -8.12 11.26 3.24
C LEU A 119 -6.85 11.87 3.82
N TYR A 120 -6.29 12.87 3.13
CA TYR A 120 -4.89 13.31 3.28
C TYR A 120 -4.44 13.64 4.71
N ASN A 121 -5.37 14.07 5.57
CA ASN A 121 -5.10 14.42 6.97
C ASN A 121 -5.37 13.28 7.97
N GLU A 122 -5.83 12.11 7.51
CA GLU A 122 -6.29 11.02 8.36
C GLU A 122 -5.65 9.67 7.97
N TYR A 123 -5.87 9.20 6.74
CA TYR A 123 -5.42 7.89 6.28
C TYR A 123 -5.13 7.82 4.77
N ALA A 124 -4.39 6.79 4.37
CA ALA A 124 -4.29 6.37 2.98
C ALA A 124 -4.23 4.84 2.88
N LEU A 125 -4.94 4.26 1.91
CA LEU A 125 -4.83 2.86 1.55
C LEU A 125 -3.87 2.71 0.37
N VAL A 126 -2.77 2.01 0.61
CA VAL A 126 -1.71 1.80 -0.37
C VAL A 126 -1.68 0.35 -0.80
N HIS A 127 -1.89 0.12 -2.08
CA HIS A 127 -1.72 -1.18 -2.73
C HIS A 127 -0.36 -1.22 -3.41
N THR A 128 0.36 -2.33 -3.30
CA THR A 128 1.65 -2.49 -3.98
C THR A 128 1.77 -3.90 -4.51
N ILE A 129 2.02 -4.02 -5.82
CA ILE A 129 2.39 -5.27 -6.45
C ILE A 129 3.91 -5.31 -6.50
N LYS A 130 4.50 -6.33 -5.88
CA LYS A 130 5.93 -6.59 -5.91
C LYS A 130 6.20 -7.74 -6.85
N THR A 131 7.11 -7.57 -7.79
CA THR A 131 7.48 -8.61 -8.75
C THR A 131 8.96 -8.90 -8.67
N LYS A 132 9.30 -10.17 -8.48
CA LYS A 132 10.67 -10.68 -8.49
C LYS A 132 10.72 -11.95 -9.31
N ASP A 133 11.62 -12.01 -10.29
CA ASP A 133 11.83 -13.19 -11.14
C ASP A 133 10.51 -13.70 -11.76
N GLY A 134 9.62 -12.78 -12.15
CA GLY A 134 8.30 -13.07 -12.73
C GLY A 134 7.20 -13.46 -11.73
N VAL A 135 7.52 -13.65 -10.46
CA VAL A 135 6.56 -13.97 -9.39
C VAL A 135 6.11 -12.70 -8.70
N SER A 136 4.78 -12.54 -8.54
CA SER A 136 4.20 -11.33 -7.93
C SER A 136 3.54 -11.60 -6.58
N GLU A 137 3.81 -10.71 -5.64
CA GLU A 137 3.18 -10.63 -4.32
C GLU A 137 2.43 -9.30 -4.18
N VAL A 138 1.31 -9.31 -3.48
CA VAL A 138 0.47 -8.14 -3.22
C VAL A 138 0.63 -7.71 -1.78
N LEU A 139 0.87 -6.44 -1.56
CA LEU A 139 0.98 -5.80 -0.26
C LEU A 139 -0.03 -4.66 -0.16
N ASN A 140 -0.97 -4.76 0.78
CA ASN A 140 -1.91 -3.71 1.12
C ASN A 140 -1.51 -3.13 2.47
N LYS A 141 -1.27 -1.82 2.52
CA LYS A 141 -0.90 -1.10 3.73
C LYS A 141 -1.92 -0.02 4.04
N LEU A 142 -2.31 0.08 5.31
CA LEU A 142 -3.03 1.23 5.83
C LEU A 142 -2.03 2.21 6.43
N TYR A 143 -1.98 3.40 5.86
CA TYR A 143 -1.25 4.53 6.40
C TYR A 143 -2.19 5.41 7.21
N SER A 144 -1.73 5.93 8.34
CA SER A 144 -2.46 6.91 9.13
C SER A 144 -1.56 8.09 9.49
N LYS A 145 -2.14 9.29 9.57
CA LYS A 145 -1.45 10.48 10.08
C LYS A 145 -1.26 10.40 11.60
N SER A 146 -2.17 9.73 12.31
CA SER A 146 -2.02 9.41 13.73
C SER A 146 -1.42 8.01 13.89
N GLY A 147 -0.53 7.83 14.87
CA GLY A 147 -0.01 6.50 15.24
C GLY A 147 -1.04 5.55 15.87
N SER A 148 -2.33 5.89 15.77
CA SER A 148 -3.47 5.14 16.27
C SER A 148 -4.63 5.30 15.28
N VAL A 149 -5.32 4.20 14.99
CA VAL A 149 -6.59 4.22 14.24
C VAL A 149 -7.72 4.04 15.23
N THR A 150 -8.68 4.96 15.25
CA THR A 150 -9.94 4.75 15.97
C THR A 150 -10.76 3.76 15.13
N PRO A 151 -11.16 2.58 15.65
CA PRO A 151 -11.90 1.63 14.85
C PRO A 151 -13.30 2.18 14.57
N GLN A 152 -13.53 2.73 13.39
CA GLN A 152 -14.88 2.92 12.86
C GLN A 152 -15.32 1.69 12.03
N GLN A 153 -14.45 0.69 11.86
CA GLN A 153 -14.76 -0.53 11.11
C GLN A 153 -14.14 -1.78 11.77
N PRO A 154 -14.90 -2.88 11.96
CA PRO A 154 -14.52 -4.02 12.79
C PRO A 154 -13.44 -4.96 12.19
N VAL A 155 -12.75 -4.56 11.11
CA VAL A 155 -11.91 -5.46 10.30
C VAL A 155 -10.41 -5.34 10.55
N LEU A 156 -9.97 -4.37 11.36
CA LEU A 156 -8.55 -4.17 11.63
C LEU A 156 -8.31 -4.27 13.14
N CYS A 157 -7.58 -5.31 13.56
CA CYS A 157 -7.03 -5.35 14.91
C CYS A 157 -6.04 -4.18 15.04
N PRO A 158 -6.33 -3.17 15.87
CA PRO A 158 -5.42 -2.05 16.03
C PRO A 158 -4.12 -2.57 16.66
N TRP A 159 -2.99 -2.23 16.04
CA TRP A 159 -1.73 -2.27 16.75
C TRP A 159 -1.87 -1.21 17.85
N GLY A 160 -1.82 -1.62 19.13
CA GLY A 160 -1.81 -0.69 20.25
C GLY A 160 -0.67 0.32 20.09
N LYS A 161 -0.67 1.43 20.86
CA LYS A 161 0.38 2.47 20.80
C LYS A 161 1.77 1.82 20.77
N ALA A 162 2.39 1.77 19.59
CA ALA A 162 3.64 1.05 19.36
C ALA A 162 4.78 2.07 19.29
N THR A 163 5.90 1.73 19.91
CA THR A 163 7.16 2.44 19.72
C THR A 163 7.58 2.31 18.26
N VAL A 164 7.84 3.45 17.61
CA VAL A 164 8.28 3.51 16.22
C VAL A 164 9.61 4.25 16.10
N CYS A 165 10.27 4.02 14.98
CA CYS A 165 11.20 4.99 14.38
C CYS A 165 10.40 6.21 13.85
#